data_AF-A0A976KWF8-F1
#
_entry.id   AF-A0A976KWF8-F1
#
_cell.length_a   1.000
_cell.length_b   1.000
_cell.length_c   1.000
_cell.angle_alpha   90.00
_cell.angle_beta   90.00
_cell.angle_gamma   90.00
#
_symmetry.space_group_name_H-M   'P 1'
#
loop_
_entity.id
_entity.type
_entity.pdbx_description
1 polymer ?
#
loop_
_entity_poly.entity_id
_entity_poly.type
_entity_poly.pdbx_seq_one_letter_code
_entity_poly.pdbx_strand_id
1 'polypeptide(L)'
;MNTKDLLEKYNNGDRDFRGANLYGAYLLGVDLRGADLRGADLRGTNFYCANLCGADLGGADLYCANLCGADLGGADLYCSNLSGANLSGANLRGTNLSGADLRYAKLYGAQTEFGTWKVEPPRISLIKYSALWLSPNHIKIGRTTLTVNEWLGGPGDELFKEHEPGGHPDIAVLRMWVQQLQAPEYDFAFDFNKQ
;
A
#
# COMPACT_ATOMS: atom_id res chain seq x y z
N MET A 1 21.30 -12.73 -6.65
CA MET A 1 22.41 -11.98 -6.02
C MET A 1 22.28 -12.17 -4.52
N ASN A 2 23.37 -12.27 -3.75
CA ASN A 2 23.23 -12.38 -2.28
C ASN A 2 23.28 -11.00 -1.60
N THR A 3 22.90 -10.93 -0.32
CA THR A 3 22.89 -9.69 0.46
C THR A 3 24.25 -9.01 0.53
N LYS A 4 25.33 -9.78 0.70
CA LYS A 4 26.68 -9.25 0.83
C LYS A 4 27.13 -8.59 -0.47
N ASP A 5 26.91 -9.26 -1.60
CA ASP A 5 27.25 -8.72 -2.92
C ASP A 5 26.50 -7.40 -3.19
N LEU A 6 25.21 -7.34 -2.82
CA LEU A 6 24.40 -6.14 -2.97
C LEU A 6 24.98 -4.98 -2.14
N LEU A 7 25.30 -5.22 -0.87
CA LEU A 7 25.82 -4.18 0.01
C LEU A 7 27.23 -3.73 -0.39
N GLU A 8 28.08 -4.64 -0.85
CA GLU A 8 29.40 -4.28 -1.39
C GLU A 8 29.27 -3.38 -2.62
N LYS A 9 28.39 -3.74 -3.57
CA LYS A 9 28.13 -2.91 -4.75
C LYS A 9 27.55 -1.54 -4.38
N TYR A 10 26.57 -1.52 -3.47
CA TYR A 10 25.97 -0.26 -3.01
C TYR A 10 27.00 0.66 -2.34
N ASN A 11 27.86 0.09 -1.48
CA ASN A 11 28.94 0.82 -0.83
C ASN A 11 29.99 1.34 -1.83
N ASN A 12 30.17 0.65 -2.95
CA ASN A 12 31.03 1.09 -4.05
C ASN A 12 30.38 2.15 -4.96
N GLY A 13 29.16 2.61 -4.63
CA GLY A 13 28.45 3.64 -5.37
C GLY A 13 27.49 3.12 -6.44
N ASP A 14 27.36 1.80 -6.59
CA ASP A 14 26.36 1.22 -7.49
C ASP A 14 24.96 1.48 -6.95
N ARG A 15 24.03 1.79 -7.85
CA ARG A 15 22.62 2.01 -7.53
C ARG A 15 21.72 1.17 -8.42
N ASP A 16 22.23 0.53 -9.46
CA ASP A 16 21.44 -0.25 -10.40
C ASP A 16 21.35 -1.71 -9.94
N PHE A 17 20.21 -2.04 -9.35
CA PHE A 17 19.86 -3.39 -8.90
C PHE A 17 18.56 -3.86 -9.57
N ARG A 18 18.26 -3.33 -10.77
CA ARG A 18 17.06 -3.68 -11.52
C ARG A 18 17.01 -5.17 -11.80
N GLY A 19 15.83 -5.77 -11.62
CA GLY A 19 15.61 -7.19 -11.84
C GLY A 19 16.43 -8.11 -10.93
N ALA A 20 17.08 -7.58 -9.89
CA ALA A 20 17.86 -8.40 -8.97
C ALA A 20 16.97 -9.44 -8.29
N ASN A 21 17.43 -10.69 -8.24
CA ASN A 21 16.83 -11.70 -7.39
C ASN A 21 17.43 -11.60 -5.98
N LEU A 22 16.59 -11.18 -5.05
CA LEU A 22 16.84 -11.02 -3.61
C LEU A 22 15.75 -11.75 -2.81
N TYR A 23 15.12 -12.77 -3.38
CA TYR A 23 14.09 -13.59 -2.75
C TYR A 23 14.55 -14.06 -1.36
N GLY A 24 13.76 -13.75 -0.33
CA GLY A 24 14.04 -14.14 1.05
C GLY A 24 15.31 -13.54 1.65
N ALA A 25 15.89 -12.50 1.04
CA ALA A 25 17.12 -11.90 1.53
C ALA A 25 16.91 -11.23 2.91
N TYR A 26 17.95 -11.28 3.75
CA TYR A 26 17.99 -10.58 5.02
C TYR A 26 18.65 -9.21 4.85
N LEU A 27 17.84 -8.15 4.74
CA LEU A 27 18.24 -6.75 4.55
C LEU A 27 17.75 -5.90 5.75
N LEU A 28 17.95 -6.42 6.96
CA LEU A 28 17.56 -5.78 8.22
C LEU A 28 18.34 -4.47 8.42
N GLY A 29 17.63 -3.34 8.53
CA GLY A 29 18.22 -2.04 8.87
C GLY A 29 19.22 -1.49 7.85
N VAL A 30 19.24 -2.01 6.62
CA VAL A 30 20.18 -1.58 5.59
C VAL A 30 19.83 -0.18 5.08
N ASP A 31 20.83 0.53 4.56
CA ASP A 31 20.64 1.77 3.81
C ASP A 31 20.73 1.47 2.32
N LEU A 32 19.63 1.67 1.60
CA LEU A 32 19.48 1.53 0.16
C LEU A 32 18.76 2.75 -0.43
N ARG A 33 19.01 3.93 0.14
CA ARG A 33 18.45 5.20 -0.35
C ARG A 33 18.76 5.43 -1.82
N GLY A 34 17.73 5.78 -2.59
CA GLY A 34 17.85 6.05 -4.02
C GLY A 34 18.34 4.86 -4.84
N ALA A 35 18.31 3.64 -4.31
CA ALA A 35 18.61 2.44 -5.10
C ALA A 35 17.52 2.21 -6.16
N ASP A 36 17.93 1.79 -7.35
CA ASP A 36 17.05 1.35 -8.43
C ASP A 36 16.86 -0.16 -8.32
N LEU A 37 15.71 -0.56 -7.77
CA LEU A 37 15.26 -1.94 -7.56
C LEU A 37 14.08 -2.30 -8.48
N ARG A 38 13.88 -1.57 -9.59
CA ARG A 38 12.76 -1.82 -10.50
C ARG A 38 12.73 -3.26 -10.98
N GLY A 39 11.55 -3.87 -10.91
CA GLY A 39 11.32 -5.26 -11.32
C GLY A 39 12.11 -6.30 -10.52
N ALA A 40 12.71 -5.95 -9.39
CA ALA A 40 13.43 -6.89 -8.54
C ALA A 40 12.47 -7.92 -7.91
N ASP A 41 12.97 -9.14 -7.70
CA ASP A 41 12.30 -10.16 -6.90
C ASP A 41 12.70 -9.97 -5.43
N LEU A 42 11.79 -9.38 -4.65
CA LEU A 42 11.93 -9.02 -3.24
C LEU A 42 10.95 -9.81 -2.36
N ARG A 43 10.41 -10.92 -2.87
CA ARG A 43 9.39 -11.69 -2.15
C ARG A 43 10.00 -12.28 -0.88
N GLY A 44 9.27 -12.14 0.23
CA GLY A 44 9.72 -12.61 1.55
C GLY A 44 10.98 -11.93 2.08
N THR A 45 11.48 -10.88 1.42
CA THR A 45 12.67 -10.15 1.87
C THR A 45 12.42 -9.43 3.18
N ASN A 46 13.39 -9.46 4.08
CA ASN A 46 13.31 -8.79 5.36
C ASN A 46 14.00 -7.42 5.30
N PHE A 47 13.20 -6.37 5.14
CA PHE A 47 13.57 -4.95 5.16
C PHE A 47 13.20 -4.25 6.48
N TYR A 48 13.06 -4.98 7.58
CA TYR A 48 12.69 -4.38 8.87
C TYR A 48 13.63 -3.21 9.21
N CYS A 49 13.05 -2.03 9.47
CA CYS A 49 13.75 -0.77 9.71
C CYS A 49 14.79 -0.36 8.63
N ALA A 50 14.69 -0.87 7.41
CA ALA A 50 15.57 -0.47 6.31
C ALA A 50 15.26 0.96 5.85
N ASN A 51 16.29 1.65 5.34
CA ASN A 51 16.15 2.96 4.72
C ASN A 51 16.12 2.80 3.19
N LEU A 52 14.93 2.99 2.62
CA LEU A 52 14.62 2.93 1.19
C LEU A 52 14.11 4.30 0.70
N CYS A 53 14.44 5.39 1.41
CA CYS A 53 14.01 6.74 1.05
C CYS A 53 14.46 7.07 -0.39
N GLY A 54 13.50 7.50 -1.21
CA GLY A 54 13.70 7.81 -2.63
C GLY A 54 14.10 6.62 -3.53
N ALA A 55 14.05 5.38 -3.05
CA ALA A 55 14.34 4.21 -3.87
C ALA A 55 13.27 4.00 -4.95
N ASP A 56 13.67 3.48 -6.11
CA ASP A 56 12.76 3.11 -7.20
C ASP A 56 12.50 1.60 -7.14
N LEU A 57 11.30 1.21 -6.73
CA LEU A 57 10.80 -0.15 -6.60
C LEU A 57 9.67 -0.42 -7.62
N GLY A 58 9.59 0.37 -8.70
CA GLY A 58 8.58 0.23 -9.73
C GLY A 58 8.52 -1.18 -10.32
N GLY A 59 7.35 -1.81 -10.28
CA GLY A 59 7.12 -3.17 -10.75
C GLY A 59 7.84 -4.28 -9.97
N ALA A 60 8.47 -3.97 -8.83
CA ALA A 60 9.10 -4.99 -7.98
C ALA A 60 8.06 -5.91 -7.33
N ASP A 61 8.46 -7.17 -7.08
CA ASP A 61 7.62 -8.14 -6.38
C ASP A 61 8.03 -8.24 -4.90
N LEU A 62 7.24 -7.62 -4.02
CA LEU A 62 7.42 -7.55 -2.57
C LEU A 62 6.41 -8.46 -1.83
N TYR A 63 5.87 -9.49 -2.49
CA TYR A 63 4.93 -10.42 -1.86
C TYR A 63 5.45 -10.95 -0.52
N CYS A 64 4.67 -10.77 0.54
CA CYS A 64 5.01 -11.16 1.91
C CYS A 64 6.34 -10.59 2.44
N ALA A 65 6.88 -9.50 1.86
CA ALA A 65 8.07 -8.85 2.38
C ALA A 65 7.81 -8.19 3.75
N ASN A 66 8.83 -8.14 4.60
CA ASN A 66 8.75 -7.46 5.89
C ASN A 66 9.38 -6.06 5.79
N LEU A 67 8.55 -5.02 5.69
CA LEU A 67 8.94 -3.60 5.63
C LEU A 67 8.58 -2.87 6.93
N CYS A 68 8.40 -3.60 8.04
CA CYS A 68 7.98 -3.02 9.30
C CYS A 68 8.99 -1.97 9.76
N GLY A 69 8.51 -0.75 10.01
CA GLY A 69 9.33 0.40 10.39
C GLY A 69 10.32 0.89 9.32
N ALA A 70 10.22 0.42 8.07
CA ALA A 70 11.08 0.89 6.98
C ALA A 70 10.79 2.35 6.62
N ASP A 71 11.81 3.08 6.17
CA ASP A 71 11.66 4.41 5.60
C ASP A 71 11.52 4.32 4.08
N LEU A 72 10.32 4.54 3.56
CA LEU A 72 9.99 4.55 2.13
C LEU A 72 9.64 5.98 1.66
N GLY A 73 9.99 7.01 2.44
CA GLY A 73 9.67 8.39 2.10
C GLY A 73 10.15 8.76 0.69
N GLY A 74 9.25 9.25 -0.16
CA GLY A 74 9.56 9.60 -1.55
C GLY A 74 9.91 8.43 -2.49
N ALA A 75 9.78 7.17 -2.05
CA ALA A 75 10.06 6.02 -2.90
C ALA A 75 9.01 5.83 -4.00
N ASP A 76 9.39 5.22 -5.11
CA ASP A 76 8.46 4.83 -6.18
C ASP A 76 8.11 3.34 -6.07
N LEU A 77 6.83 3.03 -5.85
CA LEU A 77 6.28 1.67 -5.77
C LEU A 77 5.23 1.44 -6.87
N TYR A 78 5.28 2.21 -7.96
CA TYR A 78 4.36 2.10 -9.09
C TYR A 78 4.24 0.66 -9.60
N CYS A 79 3.00 0.14 -9.69
CA CYS A 79 2.71 -1.22 -10.18
C CYS A 79 3.47 -2.35 -9.45
N SER A 80 3.95 -2.11 -8.22
CA SER A 80 4.61 -3.15 -7.41
C SER A 80 3.60 -4.12 -6.78
N ASN A 81 4.03 -5.34 -6.48
CA ASN A 81 3.23 -6.30 -5.70
C ASN A 81 3.61 -6.25 -4.23
N LEU A 82 2.79 -5.62 -3.38
CA LEU A 82 2.95 -5.56 -1.92
C LEU A 82 1.97 -6.49 -1.20
N SER A 83 1.34 -7.45 -1.91
CA SER A 83 0.32 -8.27 -1.29
C SER A 83 0.90 -9.12 -0.15
N GLY A 84 0.22 -9.10 1.00
CA GLY A 84 0.67 -9.72 2.24
C GLY A 84 1.92 -9.09 2.89
N ALA A 85 2.46 -7.98 2.36
CA ALA A 85 3.63 -7.33 2.92
C ALA A 85 3.32 -6.68 4.29
N ASN A 86 4.31 -6.64 5.18
CA ASN A 86 4.18 -5.95 6.46
C ASN A 86 4.78 -4.54 6.39
N LEU A 87 3.96 -3.52 6.25
CA LEU A 87 4.32 -2.09 6.24
C LEU A 87 4.02 -1.40 7.58
N SER A 88 3.81 -2.17 8.66
CA SER A 88 3.44 -1.59 9.95
C SER A 88 4.51 -0.61 10.43
N GLY A 89 4.13 0.59 10.83
CA GLY A 89 5.07 1.64 11.27
C GLY A 89 5.97 2.24 10.17
N ALA A 90 5.84 1.82 8.91
CA ALA A 90 6.68 2.32 7.82
C ALA A 90 6.40 3.80 7.51
N ASN A 91 7.41 4.57 7.10
CA ASN A 91 7.21 5.92 6.58
C ASN A 91 6.90 5.87 5.08
N LEU A 92 5.67 6.23 4.70
CA LEU A 92 5.16 6.25 3.33
C LEU A 92 4.88 7.67 2.81
N ARG A 93 5.44 8.71 3.46
CA ARG A 93 5.23 10.10 3.04
C ARG A 93 5.82 10.35 1.65
N GLY A 94 5.00 10.83 0.72
CA GLY A 94 5.42 11.09 -0.66
C GLY A 94 5.76 9.82 -1.46
N THR A 95 5.42 8.64 -0.97
CA THR A 95 5.64 7.38 -1.68
C THR A 95 4.60 7.22 -2.79
N ASN A 96 5.03 6.90 -4.01
CA ASN A 96 4.11 6.62 -5.11
C ASN A 96 3.63 5.16 -5.06
N LEU A 97 2.39 4.94 -4.61
CA LEU A 97 1.75 3.61 -4.58
C LEU A 97 0.80 3.36 -5.76
N SER A 98 0.86 4.18 -6.81
CA SER A 98 -0.06 4.07 -7.93
C SER A 98 0.01 2.70 -8.61
N GLY A 99 -1.11 1.99 -8.68
CA GLY A 99 -1.17 0.65 -9.28
C GLY A 99 -0.53 -0.46 -8.45
N ALA A 100 -0.02 -0.17 -7.25
CA ALA A 100 0.50 -1.20 -6.36
C ALA A 100 -0.63 -2.11 -5.85
N ASP A 101 -0.33 -3.41 -5.71
CA ASP A 101 -1.23 -4.38 -5.08
C ASP A 101 -0.96 -4.46 -3.58
N LEU A 102 -1.86 -3.93 -2.76
CA LEU A 102 -1.73 -3.90 -1.30
C LEU A 102 -2.69 -4.87 -0.60
N ARG A 103 -3.26 -5.86 -1.31
CA ARG A 103 -4.15 -6.85 -0.68
C ARG A 103 -3.46 -7.55 0.48
N TYR A 104 -4.13 -7.65 1.62
CA TYR A 104 -3.60 -8.26 2.87
C TYR A 104 -2.34 -7.58 3.45
N ALA A 105 -1.90 -6.44 2.92
CA ALA A 105 -0.76 -5.74 3.49
C ALA A 105 -1.09 -5.18 4.87
N LYS A 106 -0.15 -5.26 5.82
CA LYS A 106 -0.32 -4.72 7.17
C LYS A 106 0.16 -3.28 7.21
N LEU A 107 -0.73 -2.33 7.50
CA LEU A 107 -0.41 -0.88 7.48
C LEU A 107 -0.49 -0.22 8.86
N TYR A 108 -0.71 -0.97 9.94
CA TYR A 108 -0.88 -0.40 11.27
C TYR A 108 0.33 0.47 11.67
N GLY A 109 0.08 1.73 12.01
CA GLY A 109 1.11 2.70 12.37
C GLY A 109 1.90 3.28 11.19
N ALA A 110 1.63 2.88 9.95
CA ALA A 110 2.31 3.44 8.78
C ALA A 110 2.04 4.95 8.68
N GLN A 111 3.08 5.74 8.41
CA GLN A 111 2.99 7.20 8.36
C GLN A 111 2.79 7.64 6.92
N THR A 112 1.69 8.33 6.64
CA THR A 112 1.40 8.93 5.33
C THR A 112 1.49 10.44 5.40
N GLU A 113 1.35 11.11 4.27
CA GLU A 113 1.22 12.57 4.21
C GLU A 113 -0.04 13.09 4.94
N PHE A 114 -1.08 12.26 5.07
CA PHE A 114 -2.32 12.59 5.79
C PHE A 114 -2.26 12.22 7.29
N GLY A 115 -1.13 11.69 7.76
CA GLY A 115 -0.93 11.27 9.15
C GLY A 115 -0.70 9.77 9.32
N THR A 116 -0.75 9.30 10.57
CA THR A 116 -0.50 7.89 10.91
C THR A 116 -1.74 7.04 10.64
N TRP A 117 -1.56 5.92 9.94
CA TRP A 117 -2.56 4.90 9.74
C TRP A 117 -2.86 4.20 11.06
N LYS A 118 -4.00 4.52 11.66
CA LYS A 118 -4.41 4.00 12.97
C LYS A 118 -5.41 2.84 12.88
N VAL A 119 -5.75 2.38 11.68
CA VAL A 119 -6.84 1.43 11.49
C VAL A 119 -6.37 0.05 11.98
N GLU A 120 -6.69 -0.27 13.24
CA GLU A 120 -7.11 -1.62 13.56
C GLU A 120 -8.34 -1.91 12.69
N PRO A 121 -8.45 -3.08 12.04
CA PRO A 121 -9.70 -3.41 11.39
C PRO A 121 -10.82 -3.20 12.41
N PRO A 122 -11.99 -2.69 12.02
CA PRO A 122 -13.10 -2.67 12.96
C PRO A 122 -13.19 -4.08 13.52
N ARG A 123 -12.93 -4.23 14.83
CA ARG A 123 -13.61 -5.31 15.54
C ARG A 123 -15.05 -5.08 15.16
N ILE A 124 -15.60 -5.97 14.33
CA ILE A 124 -17.03 -6.00 14.09
C ILE A 124 -17.65 -6.45 15.42
N SER A 125 -17.55 -5.58 16.42
CA SER A 125 -18.35 -5.58 17.63
C SER A 125 -19.68 -5.01 17.18
N LEU A 126 -20.45 -5.83 16.46
CA LEU A 126 -21.90 -5.78 16.33
C LEU A 126 -22.52 -4.45 16.77
N ILE A 127 -22.24 -3.34 16.08
CA ILE A 127 -23.18 -2.24 16.07
C ILE A 127 -24.26 -2.76 15.14
N LYS A 128 -25.31 -3.28 15.79
CA LYS A 128 -26.55 -3.78 15.23
C LYS A 128 -26.78 -3.22 13.82
N TYR A 129 -26.93 -4.15 12.87
CA TYR A 129 -27.69 -3.97 11.65
C TYR A 129 -28.98 -3.18 11.94
N SER A 130 -28.92 -1.87 11.86
CA SER A 130 -30.07 -0.98 11.90
C SER A 130 -29.73 0.34 11.21
N ALA A 131 -29.20 0.24 10.00
CA ALA A 131 -29.34 1.31 9.02
C ALA A 131 -29.27 0.65 7.65
N LEU A 132 -30.47 0.39 7.14
CA LEU A 132 -30.84 0.08 5.77
C LEU A 132 -29.70 0.05 4.75
N TRP A 133 -29.60 -1.11 4.10
CA TRP A 133 -29.15 -1.30 2.72
C TRP A 133 -29.05 0.01 1.95
N LEU A 134 -27.84 0.40 1.59
CA LEU A 134 -27.62 1.33 0.50
C LEU A 134 -26.84 0.57 -0.55
N SER A 135 -27.37 0.63 -1.78
CA SER A 135 -26.86 0.05 -3.02
C SER A 135 -25.33 0.11 -3.16
N PRO A 136 -24.73 -0.72 -4.05
CA PRO A 136 -23.27 -0.84 -4.28
C PRO A 136 -22.48 0.47 -4.48
N ASN A 137 -23.15 1.61 -4.57
CA ASN A 137 -22.59 2.93 -4.85
C ASN A 137 -22.48 3.84 -3.63
N HIS A 138 -22.72 3.37 -2.40
CA HIS A 138 -22.62 4.19 -1.20
C HIS A 138 -21.89 3.49 -0.05
N ILE A 139 -20.71 3.97 0.31
CA ILE A 139 -19.96 3.52 1.49
C ILE A 139 -20.20 4.52 2.62
N LYS A 140 -20.66 4.03 3.78
CA LYS A 140 -20.93 4.87 4.95
C LYS A 140 -19.81 4.74 5.96
N ILE A 141 -19.12 5.85 6.25
CA ILE A 141 -18.04 5.92 7.24
C ILE A 141 -18.48 6.91 8.33
N GLY A 142 -18.91 6.39 9.48
CA GLY A 142 -19.43 7.20 10.57
C GLY A 142 -20.70 7.96 10.18
N ARG A 143 -20.69 9.30 10.29
CA ARG A 143 -21.80 10.19 9.86
C ARG A 143 -21.73 10.58 8.39
N THR A 144 -20.65 10.26 7.70
CA THR A 144 -20.41 10.66 6.33
C THR A 144 -20.82 9.54 5.38
N THR A 145 -21.54 9.89 4.32
CA THR A 145 -21.90 8.94 3.25
C THR A 145 -21.07 9.31 2.03
N LEU A 146 -20.22 8.40 1.58
CA LEU A 146 -19.44 8.54 0.36
C LEU A 146 -20.17 7.84 -0.77
N THR A 147 -20.56 8.61 -1.79
CA THR A 147 -21.07 8.10 -3.07
C THR A 147 -19.91 7.67 -3.96
N VAL A 148 -19.83 6.38 -4.27
CA VAL A 148 -18.93 5.82 -5.27
C VAL A 148 -19.74 5.72 -6.57
N ASN A 149 -19.60 6.71 -7.46
CA ASN A 149 -20.20 6.60 -8.78
C ASN A 149 -19.39 5.61 -9.62
N GLU A 150 -20.10 4.69 -10.27
CA GLU A 150 -19.60 3.55 -11.03
C GLU A 150 -18.52 3.95 -12.04
N TRP A 151 -17.36 3.31 -11.91
CA TRP A 151 -16.17 3.55 -12.71
C TRP A 151 -16.34 2.90 -14.09
N LEU A 152 -17.02 3.60 -15.01
CA LEU A 152 -16.99 3.30 -16.44
C LEU A 152 -16.18 4.40 -17.13
N GLY A 153 -15.05 3.99 -17.72
CA GLY A 153 -13.94 4.84 -18.17
C GLY A 153 -14.28 6.07 -19.01
N GLY A 154 -13.52 7.15 -18.80
CA GLY A 154 -13.49 8.33 -19.67
C GLY A 154 -13.08 9.61 -18.92
N PRO A 155 -12.42 10.58 -19.57
CA PRO A 155 -11.50 11.52 -18.94
C PRO A 155 -12.18 12.79 -18.37
N GLY A 156 -11.65 13.32 -17.26
CA GLY A 156 -11.90 14.70 -16.83
C GLY A 156 -12.37 14.85 -15.38
N ASP A 157 -11.42 15.08 -14.47
CA ASP A 157 -11.32 16.19 -13.50
C ASP A 157 -12.55 16.85 -12.83
N GLU A 158 -13.74 16.26 -12.79
CA GLU A 158 -14.90 16.89 -12.16
C GLU A 158 -15.66 15.96 -11.21
N LEU A 159 -15.13 15.69 -10.00
CA LEU A 159 -15.93 14.99 -8.97
C LEU A 159 -15.68 15.39 -7.51
N PHE A 160 -14.97 16.50 -7.24
CA PHE A 160 -14.83 16.99 -5.87
C PHE A 160 -14.81 18.52 -5.81
N LYS A 161 -15.95 19.14 -6.09
CA LYS A 161 -16.25 20.50 -5.61
C LYS A 161 -17.28 20.38 -4.50
N GLU A 162 -16.81 20.38 -3.25
CA GLU A 162 -17.18 21.36 -2.22
C GLU A 162 -17.04 20.85 -0.77
N HIS A 163 -16.48 21.76 0.04
CA HIS A 163 -16.60 21.89 1.49
C HIS A 163 -15.77 20.98 2.43
N GLU A 164 -14.44 20.95 2.26
CA GLU A 164 -13.50 21.12 3.39
C GLU A 164 -12.22 21.85 2.92
N PRO A 165 -11.68 22.83 3.67
CA PRO A 165 -10.47 23.54 3.29
C PRO A 165 -9.24 22.69 3.66
N GLY A 166 -8.71 21.96 2.69
CA GLY A 166 -7.34 21.43 2.74
C GLY A 166 -7.24 19.90 2.69
N GLY A 167 -6.99 19.38 1.49
CA GLY A 167 -6.46 18.04 1.27
C GLY A 167 -7.50 17.03 0.82
N HIS A 168 -7.65 16.86 -0.50
CA HIS A 168 -8.28 15.66 -1.03
C HIS A 168 -7.52 14.43 -0.53
N PRO A 169 -8.18 13.39 0.02
CA PRO A 169 -7.51 12.10 0.15
C PRO A 169 -7.14 11.63 -1.25
N ASP A 170 -5.87 11.32 -1.47
CA ASP A 170 -5.41 10.76 -2.74
C ASP A 170 -6.29 9.55 -3.09
N ILE A 171 -6.69 9.43 -4.35
CA ILE A 171 -7.35 8.25 -4.93
C ILE A 171 -6.59 6.98 -4.54
N ALA A 172 -5.27 7.05 -4.37
CA ALA A 172 -4.44 5.97 -3.84
C ALA A 172 -4.91 5.51 -2.44
N VAL A 173 -5.18 6.42 -1.51
CA VAL A 173 -5.65 6.09 -0.15
C VAL A 173 -7.03 5.46 -0.18
N LEU A 174 -7.95 5.99 -0.99
CA LEU A 174 -9.28 5.40 -1.17
C LEU A 174 -9.22 4.01 -1.84
N ARG A 175 -8.32 3.82 -2.81
CA ARG A 175 -8.06 2.52 -3.44
C ARG A 175 -7.43 1.52 -2.47
N MET A 176 -6.52 1.98 -1.61
CA MET A 176 -5.94 1.16 -0.54
C MET A 176 -7.02 0.65 0.42
N TRP A 177 -7.97 1.51 0.81
CA TRP A 177 -9.13 1.13 1.61
C TRP A 177 -9.98 0.05 0.92
N VAL A 178 -10.29 0.23 -0.36
CA VAL A 178 -11.10 -0.72 -1.14
C VAL A 178 -10.40 -2.08 -1.30
N GLN A 179 -9.09 -2.09 -1.59
CA GLN A 179 -8.31 -3.33 -1.76
C GLN A 179 -8.25 -4.16 -0.46
N GLN A 180 -8.22 -3.50 0.71
CA GLN A 180 -8.20 -4.18 2.01
C GLN A 180 -9.54 -4.87 2.34
N LEU A 181 -10.67 -4.29 1.92
CA LEU A 181 -12.00 -4.87 2.14
C LEU A 181 -12.30 -6.09 1.25
N GLN A 182 -11.54 -6.28 0.16
CA GLN A 182 -11.69 -7.41 -0.77
C GLN A 182 -10.85 -8.65 -0.37
N ALA A 183 -10.21 -8.62 0.80
CA ALA A 183 -9.41 -9.71 1.33
C ALA A 183 -10.31 -10.81 1.99
N PRO A 184 -10.29 -12.09 1.54
CA PRO A 184 -11.07 -13.23 2.06
C PRO A 184 -10.99 -13.54 3.56
N GLU A 185 -10.16 -12.87 4.35
CA GLU A 185 -10.27 -12.93 5.82
C GLU A 185 -11.47 -12.11 6.35
N TYR A 186 -12.13 -11.34 5.48
CA TYR A 186 -13.47 -10.77 5.66
C TYR A 186 -14.43 -11.41 4.66
N ASP A 187 -14.83 -12.65 4.91
CA ASP A 187 -15.84 -13.34 4.11
C ASP A 187 -17.22 -12.68 4.32
N PHE A 188 -17.47 -11.58 3.60
CA PHE A 188 -18.81 -11.27 3.14
C PHE A 188 -18.94 -11.88 1.74
N ALA A 189 -19.34 -13.15 1.69
CA ALA A 189 -19.78 -13.79 0.47
C ALA A 189 -20.91 -12.95 -0.16
N PHE A 190 -20.57 -12.14 -1.16
CA PHE A 190 -21.55 -11.58 -2.09
C PHE A 190 -21.80 -12.63 -3.16
N ASP A 191 -22.83 -13.45 -2.92
CA ASP A 191 -23.40 -14.32 -3.95
C ASP A 191 -24.11 -13.45 -4.98
N PHE A 192 -23.49 -13.27 -6.15
CA PHE A 192 -24.01 -12.47 -7.26
C PHE A 192 -25.18 -13.13 -8.01
N ASN A 193 -25.62 -14.33 -7.60
CA ASN A 193 -26.67 -15.06 -8.29
C ASN A 193 -27.85 -15.37 -7.38
N LYS A 194 -28.77 -14.41 -7.24
CA LYS A 194 -30.20 -14.69 -7.20
C LYS A 194 -30.99 -13.45 -7.63
N GLN A 195 -31.72 -13.63 -8.73
CA GLN A 195 -32.71 -12.73 -9.30
C GLN A 195 -33.85 -12.45 -8.32
#